data_AF-A0A2N6GA71-F1
#
_entry.id   AF-A0A2N6GA71-F1
#
_cell.length_a   1.000
_cell.length_b   1.000
_cell.length_c   1.000
_cell.angle_alpha   90.00
_cell.angle_beta   90.00
_cell.angle_gamma   90.00
#
_symmetry.space_group_name_H-M   'P 1'
#
loop_
_entity.id
_entity.type
_entity.pdbx_description
1 polymer ?
#
loop_
_entity_poly.entity_id
_entity_poly.type
_entity_poly.pdbx_seq_one_letter_code
_entity_poly.pdbx_strand_id
1 'polypeptide(L)'
;FLVIDSIQTIYTADLESAPGSVSQVRECAARLMHLAKREGVSTFLVGHVTKDGSLAGPRMLEHLVDTVLYFEGDPGHAYRVLRAVKNRYGSTNEIGVFEMKDRGLVEVLNPSEMFLAERPENAAGSVVVPSLEGTRPILVELQALVSGTSLGNPRRTTMGLDHNRVSLLVAVLEKKAGLSLLAQDIFVNVAGGVRLAEPAVDLAIAAALVSSHLNRVVAPDTILFGEMGLTGEVRAVSHPELRVKEAARLGFKRCLLPAGSARNLEPPNGLELVPVRSMDHLLEALFN
;
A
#
# COMPACT_ATOMS: atom_id res chain seq x y z
N PHE A 1 16.74 -7.92 -27.06
CA PHE A 1 16.81 -7.89 -25.58
C PHE A 1 17.43 -9.20 -25.10
N LEU A 2 18.01 -9.21 -23.91
CA LEU A 2 18.61 -10.38 -23.25
C LEU A 2 17.86 -10.64 -21.95
N VAL A 3 17.55 -11.90 -21.65
CA VAL A 3 16.92 -12.30 -20.38
C VAL A 3 17.77 -13.35 -19.71
N ILE A 4 18.17 -13.09 -18.48
CA ILE A 4 18.85 -14.02 -17.59
C ILE A 4 17.84 -14.48 -16.53
N ASP A 5 17.33 -15.71 -16.71
CA ASP A 5 16.26 -16.28 -15.87
C ASP A 5 16.69 -16.58 -14.43
N SER A 6 18.00 -16.72 -14.18
CA SER A 6 18.54 -16.66 -12.83
C SER A 6 19.99 -16.22 -12.84
N ILE A 7 20.27 -15.04 -12.28
CA ILE A 7 21.64 -14.56 -12.12
C ILE A 7 22.48 -15.45 -11.19
N GLN A 8 21.82 -16.16 -10.26
CA GLN A 8 22.48 -17.11 -9.36
C GLN A 8 23.05 -18.34 -10.08
N THR A 9 22.59 -18.63 -11.31
CA THR A 9 23.05 -19.78 -12.10
C THR A 9 24.20 -19.46 -13.07
N ILE A 10 24.59 -18.19 -13.17
CA ILE A 10 25.71 -17.76 -14.02
C ILE A 10 26.97 -17.60 -13.17
N TYR A 11 28.11 -17.98 -13.73
CA TYR A 11 29.42 -17.78 -13.12
C TYR A 11 30.48 -17.43 -14.17
N THR A 12 31.57 -16.85 -13.72
CA THR A 12 32.79 -16.63 -14.50
C THR A 12 33.95 -17.43 -13.90
N ALA A 13 34.80 -17.97 -14.78
CA ALA A 13 36.03 -18.65 -14.37
C ALA A 13 37.12 -17.68 -13.90
N ASP A 14 37.00 -16.39 -14.23
CA ASP A 14 37.99 -15.35 -13.88
C ASP A 14 38.01 -15.00 -12.39
N LEU A 15 37.03 -15.49 -11.62
CA LEU A 15 36.89 -15.22 -10.20
C LEU A 15 36.93 -16.54 -9.44
N GLU A 16 37.93 -16.71 -8.56
CA GLU A 16 38.04 -17.87 -7.66
C GLU A 16 37.00 -17.80 -6.53
N SER A 17 35.74 -18.06 -6.87
CA SER A 17 34.64 -18.17 -5.91
C SER A 17 33.58 -19.14 -6.42
N ALA A 18 32.86 -19.77 -5.48
CA ALA A 18 31.86 -20.78 -5.82
C ALA A 18 30.73 -20.17 -6.67
N PRO A 19 30.24 -20.89 -7.71
CA PRO A 19 29.05 -20.50 -8.46
C PRO A 19 27.87 -20.18 -7.53
N GLY A 20 27.11 -19.13 -7.84
CA GLY A 20 25.99 -18.66 -7.02
C GLY A 20 26.38 -17.90 -5.74
N SER A 21 27.67 -17.80 -5.40
CA SER A 21 28.12 -16.94 -4.31
C SER A 21 27.87 -15.46 -4.60
N VAL A 22 27.81 -14.65 -3.54
CA VAL A 22 27.62 -13.19 -3.64
C VAL A 22 28.65 -12.53 -4.57
N SER A 23 29.92 -12.95 -4.47
CA SER A 23 31.00 -12.41 -5.31
C SER A 23 30.82 -12.76 -6.78
N GLN A 24 30.50 -14.02 -7.12
CA GLN A 24 30.18 -14.43 -8.51
C GLN A 24 29.01 -13.64 -9.08
N VAL A 25 27.91 -13.55 -8.34
CA VAL A 25 26.68 -12.88 -8.79
C VAL A 25 26.93 -11.40 -9.06
N ARG A 26 27.69 -10.73 -8.18
CA ARG A 26 28.05 -9.32 -8.34
C ARG A 26 28.91 -9.08 -9.58
N GLU A 27 29.94 -9.91 -9.78
CA GLU A 27 30.85 -9.79 -10.92
C GLU A 27 30.12 -10.05 -12.25
N CYS A 28 29.31 -11.11 -12.31
CA CYS A 28 28.52 -11.42 -13.49
C CYS A 28 27.53 -10.28 -13.82
N ALA A 29 26.83 -9.74 -12.82
CA ALA A 29 25.91 -8.61 -13.01
C ALA A 29 26.64 -7.35 -13.53
N ALA A 30 27.83 -7.04 -13.01
CA ALA A 30 28.62 -5.91 -13.48
C ALA A 30 29.05 -6.07 -14.96
N ARG A 31 29.53 -7.27 -15.34
CA ARG A 31 29.89 -7.59 -16.73
C ARG A 31 28.69 -7.49 -17.67
N LEU A 32 27.53 -8.01 -17.25
CA LEU A 32 26.29 -7.91 -18.02
C LEU A 32 25.82 -6.46 -18.18
N MET A 33 25.95 -5.62 -17.15
CA MET A 33 25.68 -4.18 -17.27
C MET A 33 26.61 -3.51 -18.29
N HIS A 34 27.91 -3.80 -18.25
CA HIS A 34 28.87 -3.25 -19.22
C HIS A 34 28.57 -3.72 -20.65
N LEU A 35 28.24 -4.99 -20.83
CA LEU A 35 27.80 -5.55 -22.12
C LEU A 35 26.55 -4.83 -22.62
N ALA A 36 25.52 -4.70 -21.77
CA ALA A 36 24.26 -4.03 -22.12
C ALA A 36 24.49 -2.59 -22.61
N LYS A 37 25.35 -1.84 -21.92
CA LYS A 37 25.70 -0.45 -22.30
C LYS A 37 26.52 -0.37 -23.59
N ARG A 38 27.46 -1.30 -23.80
CA ARG A 38 28.32 -1.33 -25.00
C ARG A 38 27.54 -1.71 -26.24
N GLU A 39 26.67 -2.71 -26.15
CA GLU A 39 25.90 -3.24 -27.28
C GLU A 39 24.54 -2.55 -27.46
N GLY A 40 24.12 -1.69 -26.53
CA GLY A 40 22.81 -1.03 -26.57
C GLY A 40 21.63 -1.99 -26.40
N VAL A 41 21.80 -3.09 -25.66
CA VAL A 41 20.77 -4.14 -25.49
C VAL A 41 20.11 -4.08 -24.12
N SER A 42 18.78 -3.97 -24.09
CA SER A 42 17.99 -4.13 -22.85
C SER A 42 18.19 -5.52 -22.26
N THR A 43 18.67 -5.58 -21.01
CA THR A 43 19.03 -6.82 -20.31
C THR A 43 18.22 -6.95 -19.02
N PHE A 44 17.49 -8.06 -18.88
CA PHE A 44 16.70 -8.40 -17.70
C PHE A 44 17.45 -9.43 -16.87
N LEU A 45 17.58 -9.18 -15.57
CA LEU A 45 18.20 -10.09 -14.61
C LEU A 45 17.14 -10.54 -13.60
N VAL A 46 16.90 -11.84 -13.51
CA VAL A 46 16.01 -12.42 -12.51
C VAL A 46 16.86 -12.89 -11.32
N GLY A 47 16.48 -12.44 -10.13
CA GLY A 47 17.13 -12.79 -8.87
C GLY A 47 16.13 -13.27 -7.84
N HIS A 48 16.24 -14.53 -7.42
CA HIS A 48 15.37 -15.09 -6.39
C HIS A 48 15.73 -14.56 -4.99
N VAL A 49 14.71 -14.24 -4.18
CA VAL A 49 14.90 -13.87 -2.76
C VAL A 49 15.01 -15.14 -1.93
N THR A 50 16.15 -15.33 -1.28
CA THR A 50 16.38 -16.46 -0.35
C THR A 50 16.24 -16.00 1.10
N LYS A 51 15.64 -16.84 1.94
CA LYS A 51 15.36 -16.53 3.35
C LYS A 51 16.62 -16.43 4.22
N ASP A 52 17.72 -17.05 3.80
CA ASP A 52 18.84 -17.36 4.70
C ASP A 52 20.10 -16.51 4.46
N GLY A 53 20.06 -15.52 3.55
CA GLY A 53 21.19 -14.62 3.26
C GLY A 53 22.47 -15.29 2.72
N SER A 54 22.48 -16.62 2.57
CA SER A 54 23.59 -17.43 2.08
C SER A 54 23.76 -17.37 0.56
N LEU A 55 22.67 -17.08 -0.16
CA LEU A 55 22.64 -16.75 -1.57
C LEU A 55 22.49 -15.25 -1.76
N ALA A 56 23.16 -14.70 -2.78
CA ALA A 56 23.07 -13.29 -3.10
C ALA A 56 21.62 -12.93 -3.43
N GLY A 57 20.96 -12.23 -2.49
CA GLY A 57 19.63 -11.70 -2.72
C GLY A 57 19.66 -10.54 -3.72
N PRO A 58 18.55 -10.27 -4.43
CA PRO A 58 18.46 -9.16 -5.39
C PRO A 58 18.81 -7.80 -4.78
N ARG A 59 18.63 -7.62 -3.46
CA ARG A 59 19.07 -6.45 -2.68
C ARG A 59 20.53 -6.08 -2.90
N MET A 60 21.41 -7.06 -3.11
CA MET A 60 22.85 -6.86 -3.30
C MET A 60 23.18 -6.25 -4.66
N LEU A 61 22.26 -6.32 -5.62
CA LEU A 61 22.43 -5.83 -6.98
C LEU A 61 21.74 -4.49 -7.21
N GLU A 62 20.91 -4.03 -6.27
CA GLU A 62 20.09 -2.82 -6.43
C GLU A 62 20.89 -1.58 -6.80
N HIS A 63 22.10 -1.45 -6.24
CA HIS A 63 22.98 -0.32 -6.49
C HIS A 63 23.64 -0.40 -7.88
N LEU A 64 23.82 -1.60 -8.43
CA LEU A 64 24.55 -1.88 -9.66
C LEU A 64 23.67 -1.79 -10.92
N VAL A 65 22.36 -2.01 -10.79
CA VAL A 65 21.44 -2.00 -11.93
C VAL A 65 20.77 -0.64 -12.13
N ASP A 66 20.27 -0.39 -13.34
CA ASP A 66 19.57 0.86 -13.66
C ASP A 66 18.11 0.85 -13.16
N THR A 67 17.45 -0.30 -13.14
CA THR A 67 16.07 -0.49 -12.65
C THR A 67 15.99 -1.72 -11.76
N VAL A 68 15.25 -1.63 -10.65
CA VAL A 68 14.96 -2.71 -9.70
C VAL A 68 13.45 -2.85 -9.61
N LEU A 69 12.96 -4.05 -9.93
CA LEU A 69 11.55 -4.42 -9.80
C LEU A 69 11.43 -5.57 -8.79
N TYR A 70 10.47 -5.47 -7.88
CA TYR A 70 10.05 -6.55 -7.00
C TYR A 70 8.73 -7.11 -7.47
N PHE A 71 8.64 -8.44 -7.57
CA PHE A 71 7.40 -9.12 -7.87
C PHE A 71 6.93 -9.85 -6.62
N GLU A 72 5.91 -9.29 -5.98
CA GLU A 72 5.44 -9.67 -4.65
C GLU A 72 4.02 -10.25 -4.74
N GLY A 73 3.68 -11.15 -3.81
CA GLY A 73 2.31 -11.58 -3.61
C GLY A 73 2.21 -12.53 -2.44
N ASP A 74 1.16 -12.39 -1.65
CA ASP A 74 0.92 -13.23 -0.48
C ASP A 74 0.47 -14.63 -0.93
N PRO A 75 0.89 -15.75 -0.30
CA PRO A 75 0.47 -17.09 -0.71
C PRO A 75 -1.05 -17.32 -0.71
N GLY A 76 -1.81 -16.49 0.02
CA GLY A 76 -3.28 -16.54 0.08
C GLY A 76 -4.02 -15.69 -0.95
N HIS A 77 -3.32 -14.86 -1.74
CA HIS A 77 -3.94 -14.00 -2.75
C HIS A 77 -3.56 -14.44 -4.17
N ALA A 78 -4.53 -14.50 -5.07
CA ALA A 78 -4.33 -14.84 -6.49
C ALA A 78 -3.51 -13.78 -7.26
N TYR A 79 -3.38 -12.59 -6.69
CA TYR A 79 -2.77 -11.43 -7.31
C TYR A 79 -1.28 -11.30 -6.98
N ARG A 80 -0.54 -10.80 -7.95
CA ARG A 80 0.90 -10.50 -7.90
C ARG A 80 1.11 -9.04 -8.26
N VAL A 81 1.84 -8.33 -7.43
CA VAL A 81 2.16 -6.91 -7.60
C VAL A 81 3.61 -6.79 -8.03
N LEU A 82 3.83 -6.18 -9.19
CA LEU A 82 5.15 -5.78 -9.69
C LEU A 82 5.38 -4.33 -9.30
N ARG A 83 6.38 -4.07 -8.47
CA ARG A 83 6.68 -2.74 -7.93
C ARG A 83 8.09 -2.31 -8.32
N ALA A 84 8.25 -1.09 -8.81
CA ALA A 84 9.58 -0.51 -8.97
C ALA A 84 10.13 -0.04 -7.61
N VAL A 85 11.37 -0.36 -7.28
CA VAL A 85 12.06 0.19 -6.09
C VAL A 85 13.16 1.17 -6.49
N LYS A 86 13.72 0.97 -7.69
CA LYS A 86 14.65 1.89 -8.33
C LYS A 86 14.30 1.94 -9.80
N ASN A 87 14.23 3.13 -10.38
CA ASN A 87 13.98 3.28 -11.80
C ASN A 87 14.71 4.54 -12.28
N ARG A 88 15.83 4.36 -13.00
CA ARG A 88 16.58 5.50 -13.56
C ARG A 88 15.88 6.16 -14.75
N TYR A 89 14.87 5.51 -15.31
CA TYR A 89 14.20 5.93 -16.55
C TYR A 89 12.73 6.31 -16.32
N GLY A 90 12.29 6.38 -15.07
CA GLY A 90 10.91 6.66 -14.73
C GLY A 90 10.65 6.67 -13.23
N SER A 91 9.38 6.68 -12.88
CA SER A 91 8.91 6.70 -11.50
C SER A 91 9.19 5.34 -10.82
N THR A 92 9.64 5.35 -9.56
CA THR A 92 9.71 4.15 -8.67
C THR A 92 8.35 3.79 -8.07
N ASN A 93 7.35 4.53 -8.49
CA ASN A 93 6.14 4.75 -7.76
C ASN A 93 4.99 4.04 -8.54
N GLU A 94 5.28 3.57 -9.76
CA GLU A 94 4.38 2.73 -10.56
C GLU A 94 4.34 1.29 -10.04
N ILE A 95 3.14 0.70 -10.14
CA ILE A 95 2.93 -0.73 -9.93
C ILE A 95 2.22 -1.35 -11.13
N GLY A 96 2.53 -2.62 -11.41
CA GLY A 96 1.74 -3.49 -12.27
C GLY A 96 1.04 -4.55 -11.43
N VAL A 97 -0.25 -4.76 -11.63
CA VAL A 97 -1.02 -5.79 -10.93
C VAL A 97 -1.37 -6.90 -11.90
N PHE A 98 -1.09 -8.14 -11.50
CA PHE A 98 -1.29 -9.31 -12.33
C PHE A 98 -2.02 -10.39 -11.54
N GLU A 99 -2.78 -11.24 -12.24
CA GLU A 99 -3.42 -12.42 -11.70
C GLU A 99 -2.81 -13.66 -12.36
N MET A 100 -2.43 -14.66 -11.57
CA MET A 100 -1.95 -15.93 -12.14
C MET A 100 -3.16 -16.80 -12.51
N LYS A 101 -3.41 -16.94 -13.81
CA LYS A 101 -4.45 -17.83 -14.37
C LYS A 101 -3.82 -19.11 -14.92
N ASP A 102 -4.66 -20.03 -15.38
CA ASP A 102 -4.22 -21.32 -15.96
C ASP A 102 -3.18 -21.19 -17.09
N ARG A 103 -3.22 -20.09 -17.83
CA ARG A 103 -2.31 -19.82 -18.97
C ARG A 103 -1.13 -18.90 -18.63
N GLY A 104 -1.02 -18.45 -17.38
CA GLY A 104 0.04 -17.54 -16.92
C GLY A 104 -0.50 -16.23 -16.33
N LEU A 105 0.38 -15.24 -16.24
CA LEU A 105 0.08 -13.93 -15.68
C LEU A 105 -0.80 -13.11 -16.65
N VAL A 106 -1.92 -12.60 -16.14
CA VAL A 106 -2.83 -11.70 -16.85
C VAL A 106 -2.85 -10.35 -16.15
N GLU A 107 -2.70 -9.26 -16.91
CA GLU A 107 -2.76 -7.89 -16.39
C GLU A 107 -4.14 -7.55 -15.83
N VAL A 108 -4.16 -6.90 -14.66
CA VAL A 108 -5.36 -6.32 -14.05
C VAL A 108 -5.40 -4.83 -14.35
N LEU A 109 -6.22 -4.43 -15.33
CA LEU A 109 -6.30 -3.04 -15.81
C LEU A 109 -6.87 -2.06 -14.75
N ASN A 110 -7.79 -2.54 -13.91
CA ASN A 110 -8.40 -1.76 -12.83
C ASN A 110 -8.19 -2.44 -11.47
N PRO A 111 -7.02 -2.24 -10.82
CA PRO A 111 -6.72 -2.84 -9.53
C PRO A 111 -7.73 -2.47 -8.44
N SER A 112 -8.29 -1.27 -8.49
CA SER A 112 -9.24 -0.80 -7.47
C SER A 112 -10.59 -1.52 -7.53
N GLU A 113 -11.11 -1.85 -8.71
CA GLU A 113 -12.31 -2.71 -8.79
C GLU A 113 -12.04 -4.07 -8.15
N MET A 114 -10.84 -4.62 -8.36
CA MET A 114 -10.44 -5.89 -7.76
C MET A 114 -10.35 -5.80 -6.24
N PHE A 115 -9.63 -4.81 -5.69
CA PHE A 115 -9.48 -4.64 -4.24
C PHE A 115 -10.79 -4.37 -3.51
N LEU A 116 -11.83 -3.93 -4.24
CA LEU A 116 -13.15 -3.62 -3.71
C LEU A 116 -14.20 -4.70 -4.02
N ALA A 117 -13.86 -5.71 -4.83
CA ALA A 117 -14.83 -6.68 -5.35
C ALA A 117 -15.47 -7.56 -4.26
N GLU A 118 -14.70 -7.92 -3.23
CA GLU A 118 -15.16 -8.79 -2.14
C GLU A 118 -15.60 -7.99 -0.90
N ARG A 119 -15.70 -6.66 -1.01
CA ARG A 119 -16.04 -5.82 0.14
C ARG A 119 -17.44 -6.17 0.64
N PRO A 120 -17.61 -6.53 1.93
CA PRO A 120 -18.92 -6.82 2.48
C PRO A 120 -19.80 -5.58 2.47
N GLU A 121 -21.02 -5.72 1.95
CA GLU A 121 -22.04 -4.68 2.11
C GLU A 121 -22.49 -4.63 3.57
N ASN A 122 -22.52 -3.43 4.14
CA ASN A 122 -22.97 -3.16 5.52
C ASN A 122 -22.13 -3.79 6.65
N ALA A 123 -20.80 -3.82 6.52
CA ALA A 123 -19.91 -4.21 7.60
C ALA A 123 -19.36 -2.99 8.37
N ALA A 124 -19.46 -3.05 9.71
CA ALA A 124 -18.75 -2.11 10.58
C ALA A 124 -17.24 -2.40 10.55
N GLY A 125 -16.44 -1.35 10.60
CA GLY A 125 -14.98 -1.46 10.55
C GLY A 125 -14.40 -1.56 9.14
N SER A 126 -15.21 -1.47 8.08
CA SER A 126 -14.74 -1.45 6.69
C SER A 126 -14.87 -0.04 6.09
N VAL A 127 -13.78 0.50 5.56
CA VAL A 127 -13.74 1.80 4.88
C VAL A 127 -12.86 1.73 3.64
N VAL A 128 -13.02 2.67 2.71
CA VAL A 128 -12.17 2.75 1.51
C VAL A 128 -11.27 3.97 1.56
N VAL A 129 -10.00 3.75 1.25
CA VAL A 129 -8.99 4.80 1.19
C VAL A 129 -8.33 4.84 -0.20
N PRO A 130 -8.30 6.00 -0.86
CA PRO A 130 -7.50 6.20 -2.06
C PRO A 130 -6.06 6.46 -1.63
N SER A 131 -5.20 5.45 -1.75
CA SER A 131 -3.77 5.59 -1.51
C SER A 131 -3.01 5.90 -2.80
N LEU A 132 -1.94 6.67 -2.75
CA LEU A 132 -1.04 6.87 -3.88
C LEU A 132 0.05 5.82 -3.78
N GLU A 133 -0.04 4.83 -4.66
CA GLU A 133 1.13 4.08 -5.07
C GLU A 133 1.81 4.94 -6.11
N GLY A 134 2.64 5.83 -5.57
CA GLY A 134 3.39 6.75 -6.36
C GLY A 134 2.62 7.86 -7.04
N THR A 135 2.49 7.75 -8.37
CA THR A 135 1.68 8.66 -9.19
C THR A 135 0.28 8.10 -9.44
N ARG A 136 0.06 6.81 -9.16
CA ARG A 136 -1.21 6.13 -9.40
C ARG A 136 -2.05 6.07 -8.12
N PRO A 137 -3.25 6.67 -8.10
CA PRO A 137 -4.21 6.43 -7.03
C PRO A 137 -4.75 5.00 -7.12
N ILE A 138 -4.77 4.32 -5.98
CA ILE A 138 -5.33 2.98 -5.80
C ILE A 138 -6.25 3.03 -4.60
N LEU A 139 -7.53 2.77 -4.85
CA LEU A 139 -8.50 2.57 -3.78
C LEU A 139 -8.36 1.16 -3.24
N VAL A 140 -8.23 1.07 -1.92
CA VAL A 140 -8.17 -0.19 -1.18
C VAL A 140 -9.13 -0.16 0.00
N GLU A 141 -9.64 -1.32 0.38
CA GLU A 141 -10.39 -1.49 1.60
C GLU A 141 -9.45 -1.59 2.81
N LEU A 142 -9.75 -0.81 3.84
CA LEU A 142 -9.14 -0.89 5.16
C LEU A 142 -10.16 -1.45 6.14
N GLN A 143 -9.77 -2.50 6.84
CA GLN A 143 -10.58 -3.23 7.79
C GLN A 143 -10.04 -3.04 9.20
N ALA A 144 -10.93 -2.83 10.16
CA ALA A 144 -10.64 -2.80 11.57
C ALA A 144 -11.62 -3.68 12.35
N LEU A 145 -11.10 -4.40 13.33
CA LEU A 145 -11.86 -5.16 14.31
C LEU A 145 -11.40 -4.73 15.70
N VAL A 146 -12.31 -4.09 16.43
CA VAL A 146 -12.14 -3.69 17.83
C VAL A 146 -13.01 -4.62 18.68
N SER A 147 -12.41 -5.30 19.63
CA SER A 147 -13.10 -6.26 20.51
C SER A 147 -12.62 -6.12 21.95
N GLY A 148 -13.46 -6.50 22.91
CA GLY A 148 -13.05 -6.56 24.32
C GLY A 148 -11.89 -7.54 24.52
N THR A 149 -10.89 -7.14 25.31
CA THR A 149 -9.79 -8.02 25.70
C THR A 149 -10.26 -9.01 26.77
N SER A 150 -9.92 -10.29 26.59
CA SER A 150 -10.01 -11.30 27.66
C SER A 150 -8.66 -11.54 28.36
N LEU A 151 -7.60 -10.86 27.89
CA LEU A 151 -6.23 -11.00 28.36
C LEU A 151 -5.81 -9.74 29.14
N GLY A 152 -4.82 -9.89 30.03
CA GLY A 152 -4.29 -8.76 30.81
C GLY A 152 -3.65 -7.65 29.97
N ASN A 153 -3.14 -7.98 28.78
CA ASN A 153 -2.59 -7.00 27.83
C ASN A 153 -3.38 -7.07 26.50
N PRO A 154 -4.00 -5.97 26.07
CA PRO A 154 -4.73 -5.92 24.81
C PRO A 154 -3.82 -6.14 23.60
N ARG A 155 -4.28 -6.95 22.66
CA ARG A 155 -3.59 -7.28 21.42
C ARG A 155 -3.75 -6.16 20.41
N ARG A 156 -2.65 -5.84 19.71
CA ARG A 156 -2.65 -4.92 18.57
C ARG A 156 -1.95 -5.60 17.41
N THR A 157 -2.68 -5.87 16.34
CA THR A 157 -2.16 -6.56 15.16
C THR A 157 -2.48 -5.77 13.92
N THR A 158 -1.48 -5.55 13.08
CA THR A 158 -1.59 -4.76 11.85
C THR A 158 -1.05 -5.55 10.68
N MET A 159 -1.81 -5.62 9.59
CA MET A 159 -1.41 -6.23 8.32
C MET A 159 -1.53 -5.18 7.22
N GLY A 160 -0.47 -4.98 6.43
CA GLY A 160 -0.43 -3.93 5.39
C GLY A 160 -0.21 -2.50 5.91
N LEU A 161 -0.03 -2.29 7.22
CA LEU A 161 0.16 -0.98 7.87
C LEU A 161 1.27 -0.99 8.91
N ASP A 162 1.85 0.19 9.16
CA ASP A 162 2.79 0.39 10.26
C ASP A 162 2.10 0.31 11.63
N HIS A 163 2.66 -0.50 12.53
CA HIS A 163 2.10 -0.74 13.86
C HIS A 163 2.12 0.50 14.75
N ASN A 164 3.18 1.32 14.67
CA ASN A 164 3.33 2.50 15.51
C ASN A 164 2.34 3.60 15.09
N ARG A 165 2.09 3.77 13.80
CA ARG A 165 1.06 4.65 13.24
C ARG A 165 -0.32 4.31 13.80
N VAL A 166 -0.73 3.04 13.73
CA VAL A 166 -2.01 2.59 14.29
C VAL A 166 -2.07 2.86 15.80
N SER A 167 -0.99 2.57 16.53
CA SER A 167 -0.92 2.81 17.98
C SER A 167 -1.05 4.30 18.35
N LEU A 168 -0.44 5.19 17.57
CA LEU A 168 -0.58 6.64 17.75
C LEU A 168 -2.02 7.08 17.50
N LEU A 169 -2.65 6.63 16.41
CA LEU A 169 -4.04 6.99 16.10
C LEU A 169 -5.01 6.50 17.16
N VAL A 170 -4.80 5.31 17.73
CA VAL A 170 -5.56 4.80 18.87
C VAL A 170 -5.43 5.74 20.07
N ALA A 171 -4.23 6.22 20.39
CA ALA A 171 -4.01 7.16 21.48
C ALA A 171 -4.68 8.52 21.23
N VAL A 172 -4.69 9.02 19.99
CA VAL A 172 -5.40 10.25 19.63
C VAL A 172 -6.92 10.04 19.77
N LEU A 173 -7.48 8.95 19.25
CA LEU A 173 -8.90 8.62 19.36
C LEU A 173 -9.36 8.53 20.82
N GLU A 174 -8.55 7.94 21.69
CA GLU A 174 -8.88 7.89 23.10
C GLU A 174 -8.80 9.26 23.77
N LYS A 175 -7.72 9.99 23.54
CA LYS A 175 -7.49 11.27 24.24
C LYS A 175 -8.39 12.39 23.75
N LYS A 176 -8.76 12.39 22.47
CA LYS A 176 -9.48 13.49 21.80
C LYS A 176 -10.95 13.17 21.58
N ALA A 177 -11.28 11.96 21.12
CA ALA A 177 -12.67 11.55 20.91
C ALA A 177 -13.31 10.83 22.12
N GLY A 178 -12.55 10.58 23.19
CA GLY A 178 -13.07 9.94 24.41
C GLY A 178 -13.44 8.47 24.24
N LEU A 179 -12.93 7.81 23.18
CA LEU A 179 -13.21 6.40 22.92
C LEU A 179 -12.32 5.51 23.80
N SER A 180 -12.91 4.51 24.46
CA SER A 180 -12.17 3.61 25.35
C SER A 180 -11.52 2.47 24.54
N LEU A 181 -10.42 2.76 23.85
CA LEU A 181 -9.76 1.83 22.91
C LEU A 181 -8.49 1.19 23.48
N LEU A 182 -7.84 1.80 24.47
CA LEU A 182 -6.58 1.32 25.02
C LEU A 182 -6.70 -0.07 25.64
N ALA A 183 -7.86 -0.38 26.20
CA ALA A 183 -8.20 -1.67 26.82
C ALA A 183 -8.83 -2.67 25.83
N GLN A 184 -8.91 -2.37 24.54
CA GLN A 184 -9.53 -3.23 23.53
C GLN A 184 -8.46 -3.94 22.70
N ASP A 185 -8.77 -5.16 22.28
CA ASP A 185 -8.02 -5.83 21.22
C ASP A 185 -8.34 -5.14 19.89
N ILE A 186 -7.30 -4.82 19.12
CA ILE A 186 -7.39 -4.09 17.85
C ILE A 186 -6.66 -4.87 16.77
N PHE A 187 -7.39 -5.23 15.72
CA PHE A 187 -6.84 -5.83 14.51
C PHE A 187 -7.13 -4.90 13.34
N VAL A 188 -6.11 -4.56 12.57
CA VAL A 188 -6.25 -3.72 11.36
C VAL A 188 -5.63 -4.45 10.19
N ASN A 189 -6.35 -4.50 9.08
CA ASN A 189 -5.95 -5.18 7.86
C ASN A 189 -6.19 -4.29 6.63
N VAL A 190 -5.28 -4.35 5.66
CA VAL A 190 -5.49 -3.80 4.33
C VAL A 190 -5.85 -4.95 3.40
N ALA A 191 -7.03 -4.90 2.79
CA ALA A 191 -7.49 -5.95 1.89
C ALA A 191 -6.58 -6.06 0.65
N GLY A 192 -6.45 -7.28 0.12
CA GLY A 192 -5.66 -7.56 -1.08
C GLY A 192 -4.14 -7.58 -0.89
N GLY A 193 -3.66 -7.59 0.36
CA GLY A 193 -2.23 -7.72 0.67
C GLY A 193 -1.39 -6.49 0.32
N VAL A 194 -2.03 -5.35 0.06
CA VAL A 194 -1.36 -4.08 -0.25
C VAL A 194 -0.74 -3.48 1.01
N ARG A 195 0.43 -2.85 0.87
CA ARG A 195 1.06 -2.10 1.95
C ARG A 195 0.79 -0.61 1.79
N LEU A 196 0.17 -0.01 2.79
CA LEU A 196 -0.11 1.41 2.85
C LEU A 196 0.95 2.12 3.68
N ALA A 197 1.76 2.95 3.02
CA ALA A 197 2.90 3.63 3.62
C ALA A 197 2.89 5.14 3.35
N GLU A 198 1.79 5.83 3.68
CA GLU A 198 1.69 7.28 3.54
C GLU A 198 0.83 7.94 4.63
N PRO A 199 0.96 9.25 4.90
CA PRO A 199 0.12 9.96 5.87
C PRO A 199 -1.36 10.02 5.51
N ALA A 200 -1.71 9.96 4.22
CA ALA A 200 -3.10 10.15 3.78
C ALA A 200 -4.07 9.05 4.25
N VAL A 201 -3.57 7.94 4.79
CA VAL A 201 -4.41 6.83 5.25
C VAL A 201 -4.88 6.98 6.69
N ASP A 202 -4.37 7.96 7.44
CA ASP A 202 -4.64 8.12 8.86
C ASP A 202 -6.13 8.36 9.15
N LEU A 203 -6.79 9.20 8.33
CA LEU A 203 -8.22 9.47 8.46
C LEU A 203 -9.06 8.19 8.26
N ALA A 204 -8.67 7.34 7.32
CA ALA A 204 -9.34 6.08 7.04
C ALA A 204 -9.10 5.05 8.16
N ILE A 205 -7.87 4.94 8.68
CA ILE A 205 -7.59 4.09 9.86
C ILE A 205 -8.47 4.52 11.03
N ALA A 206 -8.52 5.82 11.33
CA ALA A 206 -9.33 6.35 12.42
C ALA A 206 -10.82 6.04 12.21
N ALA A 207 -11.33 6.25 11.00
CA ALA A 207 -12.71 5.95 10.64
C ALA A 207 -13.07 4.46 10.79
N ALA A 208 -12.20 3.54 10.34
CA ALA A 208 -12.40 2.12 10.50
C ALA A 208 -12.45 1.71 11.98
N LEU A 209 -11.51 2.21 12.79
CA LEU A 209 -11.48 1.95 14.23
C LEU A 209 -12.75 2.44 14.93
N VAL A 210 -13.18 3.67 14.63
CA VAL A 210 -14.43 4.26 15.15
C VAL A 210 -15.64 3.42 14.72
N SER A 211 -15.73 3.10 13.44
CA SER A 211 -16.82 2.30 12.87
C SER A 211 -16.93 0.94 13.56
N SER A 212 -15.81 0.24 13.74
CA SER A 212 -15.75 -1.05 14.43
C SER A 212 -16.13 -0.93 15.90
N HIS A 213 -15.53 0.03 16.62
CA HIS A 213 -15.77 0.23 18.06
C HIS A 213 -17.22 0.61 18.38
N LEU A 214 -17.84 1.46 17.55
CA LEU A 214 -19.23 1.86 17.71
C LEU A 214 -20.21 0.86 17.08
N ASN A 215 -19.71 -0.15 16.37
CA ASN A 215 -20.49 -1.08 15.56
C ASN A 215 -21.47 -0.36 14.62
N ARG A 216 -20.98 0.68 13.94
CA ARG A 216 -21.76 1.50 12.99
C ARG A 216 -21.11 1.46 11.62
N VAL A 217 -21.89 1.13 10.61
CA VAL A 217 -21.44 1.03 9.22
C VAL A 217 -21.13 2.43 8.66
N VAL A 218 -20.00 2.54 7.94
CA VAL A 218 -19.70 3.71 7.09
C VAL A 218 -20.32 3.47 5.73
N ALA A 219 -20.96 4.49 5.15
CA ALA A 219 -21.63 4.32 3.86
C ALA A 219 -20.66 3.78 2.79
N PRO A 220 -21.06 2.72 2.04
CA PRO A 220 -20.14 2.00 1.15
C PRO A 220 -19.63 2.85 -0.01
N ASP A 221 -20.34 3.89 -0.41
CA ASP A 221 -19.94 4.85 -1.44
C ASP A 221 -19.12 6.03 -0.90
N THR A 222 -18.60 5.90 0.33
CA THR A 222 -17.72 6.88 0.97
C THR A 222 -16.26 6.45 0.91
N ILE A 223 -15.41 7.36 0.44
CA ILE A 223 -13.95 7.28 0.62
C ILE A 223 -13.46 8.29 1.65
N LEU A 224 -12.34 7.96 2.31
CA LEU A 224 -11.71 8.85 3.29
C LEU A 224 -10.20 8.91 3.07
N PHE A 225 -9.64 10.12 3.11
CA PHE A 225 -8.19 10.31 3.19
C PHE A 225 -7.84 11.59 3.95
N GLY A 226 -6.65 11.64 4.53
CA GLY A 226 -6.17 12.77 5.30
C GLY A 226 -5.12 12.33 6.32
N GLU A 227 -4.18 13.22 6.62
CA GLU A 227 -3.23 13.02 7.71
C GLU A 227 -3.85 13.48 9.02
N MET A 228 -3.71 12.68 10.08
CA MET A 228 -4.22 13.02 11.40
C MET A 228 -3.08 13.44 12.32
N GLY A 229 -3.13 14.67 12.80
CA GLY A 229 -2.17 15.16 13.79
C GLY A 229 -2.50 14.69 15.20
N LEU A 230 -1.51 14.73 16.08
CA LEU A 230 -1.65 14.31 17.48
C LEU A 230 -2.60 15.22 18.29
N THR A 231 -2.89 16.43 17.80
CA THR A 231 -3.88 17.30 18.45
C THR A 231 -5.32 17.02 18.02
N GLY A 232 -5.52 16.08 17.08
CA GLY A 232 -6.82 15.70 16.53
C GLY A 232 -7.20 16.50 15.29
N GLU A 233 -6.30 17.30 14.73
CA GLU A 233 -6.51 18.05 13.51
C GLU A 233 -6.31 17.18 12.25
N VAL A 234 -7.06 17.48 11.19
CA VAL A 234 -6.92 16.78 9.89
C VAL A 234 -6.18 17.68 8.91
N ARG A 235 -5.02 17.22 8.46
CA ARG A 235 -4.04 17.97 7.67
C ARG A 235 -4.12 17.59 6.20
N ALA A 236 -3.79 18.56 5.33
CA ALA A 236 -3.77 18.38 3.89
C ALA A 236 -2.71 17.35 3.47
N VAL A 237 -3.00 16.60 2.40
CA VAL A 237 -2.14 15.55 1.86
C VAL A 237 -1.74 15.84 0.42
N SER A 238 -0.78 15.09 -0.11
CA SER A 238 -0.33 15.20 -1.49
C SER A 238 -1.37 14.69 -2.50
N HIS A 239 -1.42 15.39 -3.65
CA HIS A 239 -2.24 15.12 -4.83
C HIS A 239 -3.70 14.71 -4.54
N PRO A 240 -4.45 15.50 -3.75
CA PRO A 240 -5.84 15.16 -3.44
C PRO A 240 -6.73 15.13 -4.69
N GLU A 241 -6.38 15.87 -5.74
CA GLU A 241 -7.06 15.86 -7.04
C GLU A 241 -7.00 14.50 -7.75
N LEU A 242 -5.88 13.78 -7.65
CA LEU A 242 -5.74 12.45 -8.25
C LEU A 242 -6.64 11.44 -7.54
N ARG A 243 -6.66 11.49 -6.20
CA ARG A 243 -7.48 10.63 -5.35
C ARG A 243 -8.97 10.82 -5.61
N VAL A 244 -9.40 12.08 -5.64
CA VAL A 244 -10.79 12.48 -5.87
C VAL A 244 -11.26 12.10 -7.28
N LYS A 245 -10.43 12.31 -8.31
CA LYS A 245 -10.74 11.89 -9.69
C LYS A 245 -10.90 10.38 -9.82
N GLU A 246 -10.01 9.61 -9.20
CA GLU A 246 -10.07 8.16 -9.26
C GLU A 246 -11.29 7.59 -8.52
N ALA A 247 -11.63 8.17 -7.36
CA ALA A 247 -12.84 7.79 -6.64
C ALA A 247 -14.11 8.07 -7.46
N ALA A 248 -14.19 9.23 -8.10
CA ALA A 248 -15.29 9.56 -9.01
C ALA A 248 -15.36 8.60 -10.21
N ARG A 249 -14.20 8.24 -10.80
CA ARG A 249 -14.11 7.27 -11.90
C ARG A 249 -14.68 5.90 -11.52
N LEU A 250 -14.47 5.48 -10.27
CA LEU A 250 -14.98 4.22 -9.73
C LEU A 250 -16.40 4.31 -9.17
N GLY A 251 -17.04 5.48 -9.28
CA GLY A 251 -18.45 5.67 -8.95
C GLY A 251 -18.76 5.97 -7.48
N PHE A 252 -17.76 6.24 -6.64
CA PHE A 252 -17.98 6.73 -5.27
C PHE A 252 -18.75 8.05 -5.28
N LYS A 253 -19.56 8.26 -4.24
CA LYS A 253 -20.48 9.41 -4.14
C LYS A 253 -20.09 10.41 -3.09
N ARG A 254 -19.29 9.98 -2.11
CA ARG A 254 -18.90 10.82 -0.98
C ARG A 254 -17.41 10.69 -0.68
N CYS A 255 -16.77 11.82 -0.39
CA CYS A 255 -15.35 11.87 -0.07
C CYS A 255 -15.10 12.74 1.15
N LEU A 256 -14.68 12.12 2.27
CA LEU A 256 -14.22 12.84 3.45
C LEU A 256 -12.72 13.12 3.29
N LEU A 257 -12.36 14.39 3.26
CA LEU A 257 -11.00 14.84 2.96
C LEU A 257 -10.60 16.05 3.82
N PRO A 258 -9.32 16.38 3.94
CA PRO A 258 -8.88 17.51 4.75
C PRO A 258 -9.47 18.81 4.22
N ALA A 259 -9.99 19.66 5.11
CA ALA A 259 -10.61 20.91 4.69
C ALA A 259 -9.64 21.86 3.97
N GLY A 260 -8.33 21.76 4.26
CA GLY A 260 -7.29 22.47 3.52
C GLY A 260 -7.16 22.00 2.06
N SER A 261 -7.36 20.70 1.80
CA SER A 261 -7.34 20.13 0.45
C SER A 261 -8.62 20.48 -0.31
N ALA A 262 -9.79 20.41 0.33
CA ALA A 262 -11.08 20.67 -0.31
C ALA A 262 -11.21 22.10 -0.90
N ARG A 263 -10.57 23.11 -0.29
CA ARG A 263 -10.66 24.52 -0.73
C ARG A 263 -10.17 24.76 -2.16
N ASN A 264 -9.23 23.93 -2.63
CA ASN A 264 -8.56 24.12 -3.92
C ASN A 264 -9.02 23.07 -4.95
N LEU A 265 -10.10 22.34 -4.68
CA LEU A 265 -10.60 21.29 -5.54
C LEU A 265 -11.98 21.63 -6.07
N GLU A 266 -12.14 21.46 -7.37
CA GLU A 266 -13.47 21.39 -7.97
C GLU A 266 -14.01 19.95 -7.78
N PRO A 267 -15.23 19.79 -7.22
CA PRO A 267 -15.83 18.48 -7.03
C PRO A 267 -16.11 17.85 -8.42
N PRO A 268 -15.62 16.63 -8.68
CA PRO A 268 -16.03 15.89 -9.88
C PRO A 268 -17.54 15.65 -9.90
N ASN A 269 -18.13 15.55 -11.09
CA ASN A 269 -19.55 15.26 -11.24
C ASN A 269 -19.95 13.99 -10.48
N GLY A 270 -20.93 14.13 -9.58
CA GLY A 270 -21.49 13.01 -8.82
C GLY A 270 -20.68 12.57 -7.60
N LEU A 271 -19.62 13.31 -7.23
CA LEU A 271 -18.85 13.09 -6.00
C LEU A 271 -18.96 14.31 -5.08
N GLU A 272 -19.57 14.12 -3.91
CA GLU A 272 -19.63 15.10 -2.83
C GLU A 272 -18.30 15.15 -2.08
N LEU A 273 -17.72 16.36 -1.96
CA LEU A 273 -16.53 16.59 -1.13
C LEU A 273 -16.95 17.10 0.25
N VAL A 274 -16.65 16.34 1.29
CA VAL A 274 -16.99 16.63 2.69
C VAL A 274 -15.73 17.07 3.46
N PRO A 275 -15.55 18.37 3.71
CA PRO A 275 -14.34 18.89 4.33
C PRO A 275 -14.26 18.54 5.83
N VAL A 276 -13.25 17.79 6.24
CA VAL A 276 -12.98 17.41 7.63
C VAL A 276 -11.82 18.25 8.19
N ARG A 277 -12.03 18.86 9.36
CA ARG A 277 -11.02 19.73 10.02
C ARG A 277 -10.38 19.09 11.24
N SER A 278 -11.14 18.24 11.91
CA SER A 278 -10.76 17.60 13.17
C SER A 278 -11.39 16.22 13.28
N MET A 279 -10.91 15.47 14.27
CA MET A 279 -11.48 14.20 14.69
C MET A 279 -12.95 14.32 15.10
N ASP A 280 -13.36 15.38 15.80
CA ASP A 280 -14.76 15.55 16.19
C ASP A 280 -15.66 15.72 14.96
N HIS A 281 -15.23 16.55 14.00
CA HIS A 281 -15.91 16.67 12.71
C HIS A 281 -15.94 15.35 11.94
N LEU A 282 -14.91 14.50 12.05
CA LEU A 282 -14.93 13.17 11.45
C LEU A 282 -16.05 12.32 12.03
N LEU A 283 -16.23 12.29 13.36
CA LEU A 283 -17.28 11.50 14.01
C LEU A 283 -18.68 11.93 13.58
N GLU A 284 -18.91 13.24 13.44
CA GLU A 284 -20.15 13.80 12.93
C GLU A 284 -20.35 13.42 11.45
N ALA A 285 -19.32 13.59 10.62
CA ALA A 285 -19.42 13.32 9.19
C ALA A 285 -19.59 11.83 8.87
N LEU A 286 -18.97 10.92 9.63
CA LEU A 286 -18.93 9.48 9.32
C LEU A 286 -20.30 8.81 9.23
N PHE A 287 -21.26 9.27 10.02
CA PHE A 287 -22.54 8.60 10.20
C PHE A 287 -23.77 9.49 9.97
N ASN A 288 -23.55 10.70 9.45
CA ASN A 288 -24.58 11.57 8.92
C ASN A 288 -24.75 11.33 7.42
#